data_AF-A0A535TZB1-F1
#
_entry.id   AF-A0A535TZB1-F1
#
_cell.length_a   1.000
_cell.length_b   1.000
_cell.length_c   1.000
_cell.angle_alpha   90.00
_cell.angle_beta   90.00
_cell.angle_gamma   90.00
#
_symmetry.space_group_name_H-M   'P 1'
#
loop_
_entity.id
_entity.type
_entity.pdbx_description
1 polymer ?
#
loop_
_entity_poly.entity_id
_entity_poly.type
_entity_poly.pdbx_seq_one_letter_code
_entity_poly.pdbx_strand_id
1 'polypeptide(L)'
;MSDVTVTLNGKPRQVADGVSLLELLKELDVAPSRVVIEHNREIRRKDDFGKAVVHAGDELELVYFVGGGSTANDAFVVGGRTLRSRLIHGTGKYASNEVLARCLEAAQPDMITVAIRRLNLEGGRSELEGIDLRRYTLLPNTAGATTADAAVRLARMARAAGMSDFIKVEVVGDEDTLLPDPQGTLEATRQLVKEGFIVMAYTSDDVVQAIRLY
;
A
#
# COMPACT_ATOMS: atom_id res chain seq x y z
N MET A 1 -27.53 38.46 21.82
CA MET A 1 -26.27 39.05 21.31
C MET A 1 -26.55 39.52 19.90
N SER A 2 -25.96 40.63 19.47
CA SER A 2 -26.00 41.02 18.06
C SER A 2 -25.04 40.14 17.27
N ASP A 3 -25.35 39.87 16.01
CA ASP A 3 -24.42 39.18 15.12
C ASP A 3 -23.42 40.17 14.54
N VAL A 4 -22.17 39.74 14.41
CA VAL A 4 -21.07 40.49 13.78
C VAL A 4 -20.46 39.69 12.65
N THR A 5 -19.95 40.42 11.65
CA THR A 5 -19.31 39.81 10.49
C THR A 5 -17.81 39.64 10.74
N VAL A 6 -17.32 38.43 10.52
CA VAL A 6 -15.90 38.04 10.60
C VAL A 6 -15.47 37.36 9.30
N THR A 7 -14.16 37.27 9.07
CA THR A 7 -13.58 36.47 7.99
C THR A 7 -13.12 35.13 8.55
N LEU A 8 -13.75 34.03 8.15
CA LEU A 8 -13.41 32.67 8.56
C LEU A 8 -12.90 31.86 7.36
N ASN A 9 -11.63 31.45 7.38
CA ASN A 9 -10.95 30.76 6.27
C ASN A 9 -11.14 31.51 4.93
N GLY A 10 -10.94 32.83 4.95
CA GLY A 10 -11.08 33.70 3.78
C GLY A 10 -12.53 33.97 3.33
N LYS A 11 -13.56 33.55 4.07
CA LYS A 11 -14.97 33.79 3.74
C LYS A 11 -15.70 34.59 4.82
N PRO A 12 -16.53 35.58 4.46
CA PRO A 12 -17.33 36.32 5.42
C PRO A 12 -18.36 35.40 6.09
N ARG A 13 -18.50 35.51 7.41
CA ARG A 13 -19.47 34.73 8.20
C ARG A 13 -20.05 35.60 9.32
N GLN A 14 -21.34 35.42 9.61
CA GLN A 14 -21.98 36.01 10.79
C GLN A 14 -21.78 35.09 11.99
N VAL A 15 -21.38 35.66 13.12
CA VAL A 15 -21.20 34.98 14.41
C VAL A 15 -21.74 35.89 15.51
N ALA A 16 -22.12 35.34 16.67
CA ALA A 16 -22.54 36.15 17.80
C ALA A 16 -21.37 37.05 18.30
N ASP A 17 -21.64 38.33 18.53
CA ASP A 17 -20.62 39.25 19.04
C ASP A 17 -20.15 38.85 20.43
N GLY A 18 -18.83 38.82 20.62
CA GLY A 18 -18.19 38.43 21.87
C GLY A 18 -18.20 36.93 22.15
N VAL A 19 -18.56 36.10 21.18
CA VAL A 19 -18.46 34.63 21.30
C VAL A 19 -17.00 34.21 21.48
N SER A 20 -16.73 33.28 22.38
CA SER A 20 -15.38 32.72 22.51
C SER A 20 -15.03 31.83 21.32
N LEU A 21 -13.73 31.64 21.03
CA LEU A 21 -13.30 30.68 20.00
C LEU A 21 -13.83 29.26 20.30
N LEU A 22 -13.93 28.88 21.57
CA LEU A 22 -14.46 27.57 21.97
C LEU A 22 -15.95 27.42 21.63
N GLU A 23 -16.73 28.46 21.87
CA GLU A 23 -18.16 28.49 21.51
C GLU A 23 -18.34 28.52 19.99
N LEU A 24 -17.53 29.31 19.28
CA LEU A 24 -17.53 29.33 17.81
C LEU A 24 -17.22 27.93 17.24
N LEU A 25 -16.22 27.24 17.76
CA LEU A 25 -15.91 25.86 17.33
C LEU A 25 -17.09 24.90 17.56
N LYS A 26 -17.83 25.08 18.65
CA LYS A 26 -19.03 24.29 18.96
C LYS A 26 -20.16 24.56 17.95
N GLU A 27 -20.36 25.81 17.55
CA GLU A 27 -21.33 26.18 16.50
C GLU A 27 -20.94 25.61 15.12
N LEU A 28 -19.63 25.48 14.87
CA LEU A 28 -19.07 24.94 13.62
C LEU A 28 -19.01 23.40 13.58
N ASP A 29 -19.38 22.72 14.66
CA ASP A 29 -19.19 21.26 14.85
C ASP A 29 -17.72 20.82 14.66
N VAL A 30 -16.78 21.64 15.13
CA VAL A 30 -15.34 21.37 15.04
C VAL A 30 -14.78 21.03 16.42
N ALA A 31 -14.20 19.83 16.55
CA ALA A 31 -13.57 19.42 17.80
C ALA A 31 -12.30 20.27 18.09
N PRO A 32 -12.20 20.93 19.26
CA PRO A 32 -11.02 21.73 19.63
C PRO A 32 -9.71 20.95 19.62
N SER A 33 -9.77 19.63 19.82
CA SER A 33 -8.59 18.77 19.78
C SER A 33 -7.98 18.62 18.38
N ARG A 34 -8.77 18.82 17.32
CA ARG A 34 -8.41 18.54 15.92
C ARG A 34 -8.07 19.79 15.09
N VAL A 35 -8.15 20.97 15.69
CA VAL A 35 -8.01 22.26 15.00
C VAL A 35 -6.89 23.09 15.61
N VAL A 36 -6.21 23.86 14.77
CA VAL A 36 -5.36 24.99 15.14
C VAL A 36 -6.06 26.25 14.66
N ILE A 37 -6.11 27.27 15.52
CA ILE A 37 -6.75 28.55 15.21
C ILE A 37 -5.67 29.63 15.16
N GLU A 38 -5.60 30.33 14.05
CA GLU A 38 -5.01 31.67 13.97
C GLU A 38 -6.14 32.71 14.11
N HIS A 39 -5.95 33.69 14.99
CA HIS A 39 -6.89 34.79 15.21
C HIS A 39 -6.13 36.10 15.05
N ASN A 40 -6.46 36.87 14.01
CA ASN A 40 -5.78 38.12 13.65
C ASN A 40 -4.25 37.97 13.57
N ARG A 41 -3.77 36.95 12.84
CA ARG A 41 -2.35 36.59 12.67
C ARG A 41 -1.63 36.09 13.92
N GLU A 42 -2.37 35.77 14.98
CA GLU A 42 -1.82 35.16 16.20
C GLU A 42 -2.35 33.73 16.37
N ILE A 43 -1.44 32.74 16.41
CA ILE A 43 -1.82 31.35 16.68
C ILE A 43 -2.24 31.23 18.15
N ARG A 44 -3.50 30.86 18.37
CA ARG A 44 -4.08 30.68 19.70
C ARG A 44 -3.74 29.30 20.26
N ARG A 45 -3.32 29.24 21.53
CA ARG A 45 -3.17 27.97 22.23
C ARG A 45 -4.55 27.45 22.64
N LYS A 46 -4.69 26.12 22.73
CA LYS A 46 -5.96 25.45 23.06
C LYS A 46 -6.54 25.93 24.39
N ASP A 47 -5.69 26.18 25.40
CA ASP A 47 -6.10 26.66 26.72
C ASP A 47 -6.68 28.08 26.71
N ASP A 48 -6.45 28.84 25.63
CA ASP A 48 -6.93 30.21 25.46
C ASP A 48 -8.20 30.31 24.62
N PHE A 49 -8.69 29.20 24.02
CA PHE A 49 -9.88 29.22 23.17
C PHE A 49 -11.14 29.68 23.92
N GLY A 50 -11.25 29.40 25.22
CA GLY A 50 -12.38 29.87 26.04
C GLY A 50 -12.26 31.33 26.50
N LYS A 51 -11.09 31.97 26.30
CA LYS A 51 -10.82 33.36 26.74
C LYS A 51 -10.77 34.33 25.57
N ALA A 52 -10.29 33.88 24.42
CA ALA A 52 -10.25 34.67 23.20
C ALA A 52 -11.67 34.82 22.65
N VAL A 53 -12.13 36.07 22.60
CA VAL A 53 -13.44 36.46 22.10
C VAL A 53 -13.34 37.02 20.70
N VAL A 54 -14.38 36.80 19.91
CA VAL A 54 -14.47 37.19 18.51
C VAL A 54 -15.34 38.44 18.36
N HIS A 55 -14.85 39.41 17.59
CA HIS A 55 -15.51 40.69 17.35
C HIS A 55 -15.68 40.99 15.86
N ALA A 56 -16.48 42.02 15.56
CA ALA A 56 -16.66 42.51 14.21
C ALA A 56 -15.33 42.83 13.51
N GLY A 57 -15.13 42.26 12.33
CA GLY A 57 -13.95 42.47 11.50
C GLY A 57 -12.78 41.52 11.79
N ASP A 58 -12.89 40.63 12.77
CA ASP A 58 -11.84 39.65 13.05
C ASP A 58 -11.60 38.68 11.88
N GLU A 59 -10.34 38.25 11.73
CA GLU A 59 -9.91 37.25 10.78
C GLU A 59 -9.47 35.97 11.52
N LEU A 60 -10.06 34.85 11.13
CA LEU A 60 -9.89 33.54 11.76
C LEU A 60 -9.49 32.50 10.71
N GLU A 61 -8.33 31.86 10.90
CA GLU A 61 -7.87 30.72 10.11
C GLU A 61 -7.95 29.44 10.97
N LEU A 62 -8.81 28.51 10.57
CA LEU A 62 -9.02 27.21 11.21
C LEU A 62 -8.47 26.12 10.29
N VAL A 63 -7.40 25.47 10.74
CA VAL A 63 -6.75 24.37 10.01
C VAL A 63 -6.81 23.07 10.81
N TYR A 64 -7.01 21.96 10.10
CA TYR A 64 -6.96 20.61 10.67
C TYR A 64 -6.04 19.72 9.82
N PHE A 65 -5.43 18.73 10.46
CA PHE A 65 -4.61 17.75 9.76
C PHE A 65 -5.51 16.70 9.08
N VAL A 66 -5.39 16.60 7.76
CA VAL A 66 -6.00 15.51 6.97
C VAL A 66 -4.96 14.43 6.73
N GLY A 67 -5.33 13.17 7.02
CA GLY A 67 -4.66 12.02 6.43
C GLY A 67 -5.18 11.82 5.00
N GLY A 68 -4.28 11.60 4.04
CA GLY A 68 -4.68 11.23 2.68
C GLY A 68 -5.36 9.85 2.64
N GLY A 69 -6.37 9.68 1.78
CA GLY A 69 -7.06 8.41 1.57
C GLY A 69 -8.36 8.59 0.78
N SER A 70 -8.73 7.62 -0.05
CA SER A 70 -10.00 7.60 -0.79
C SER A 70 -11.10 6.97 0.07
N THR A 71 -12.30 7.56 0.07
CA THR A 71 -13.52 7.00 0.68
C THR A 71 -14.29 6.08 -0.27
N ALA A 72 -13.88 6.00 -1.53
CA ALA A 72 -14.42 5.03 -2.48
C ALA A 72 -13.89 3.63 -2.18
N ASN A 73 -14.66 2.60 -2.51
CA ASN A 73 -14.23 1.20 -2.46
C ASN A 73 -13.08 0.99 -3.46
N ASP A 74 -11.85 1.28 -3.02
CA ASP A 74 -10.63 1.31 -3.83
C ASP A 74 -10.03 -0.11 -3.94
N ALA A 75 -10.82 -1.01 -4.51
CA ALA A 75 -10.46 -2.40 -4.67
C ALA A 75 -9.25 -2.55 -5.60
N PHE A 76 -8.20 -3.24 -5.14
CA PHE A 76 -7.04 -3.54 -5.97
C PHE A 76 -7.28 -4.84 -6.74
N VAL A 77 -7.53 -4.77 -8.05
CA VAL A 77 -7.79 -5.96 -8.87
C VAL A 77 -6.57 -6.31 -9.72
N VAL A 78 -6.06 -7.53 -9.58
CA VAL A 78 -4.93 -8.05 -10.38
C VAL A 78 -5.34 -9.39 -10.98
N GLY A 79 -5.23 -9.55 -12.30
CA GLY A 79 -5.55 -10.83 -12.96
C GLY A 79 -6.95 -11.37 -12.67
N GLY A 80 -7.94 -10.47 -12.49
CA GLY A 80 -9.31 -10.85 -12.11
C GLY A 80 -9.50 -11.21 -10.62
N ARG A 81 -8.46 -11.12 -9.79
CA ARG A 81 -8.55 -11.28 -8.33
C ARG A 81 -8.64 -9.93 -7.66
N THR A 82 -9.67 -9.76 -6.84
CA THR A 82 -9.80 -8.61 -5.95
C THR A 82 -8.97 -8.84 -4.69
N LEU A 83 -8.04 -7.93 -4.44
CA LEU A 83 -7.22 -7.83 -3.25
C LEU A 83 -7.70 -6.61 -2.43
N ARG A 84 -7.87 -6.81 -1.14
CA ARG A 84 -8.16 -5.79 -0.13
C ARG A 84 -6.87 -5.07 0.27
N SER A 85 -5.78 -5.82 0.39
CA SER A 85 -4.45 -5.28 0.71
C SER A 85 -3.64 -5.01 -0.56
N ARG A 86 -3.03 -3.82 -0.63
CA ARG A 86 -2.06 -3.44 -1.67
C ARG A 86 -0.63 -3.89 -1.34
N LEU A 87 -0.42 -4.48 -0.16
CA LEU A 87 0.85 -5.05 0.27
C LEU A 87 0.95 -6.51 -0.20
N ILE A 88 1.81 -6.75 -1.19
CA ILE A 88 2.21 -8.11 -1.60
C ILE A 88 3.48 -8.46 -0.83
N HIS A 89 3.47 -9.60 -0.14
CA HIS A 89 4.48 -9.91 0.87
C HIS A 89 5.37 -11.08 0.46
N GLY A 90 6.69 -10.94 0.58
CA GLY A 90 7.64 -12.02 0.34
C GLY A 90 7.79 -12.96 1.54
N THR A 91 8.11 -14.22 1.32
CA THR A 91 8.23 -15.22 2.42
C THR A 91 9.67 -15.63 2.74
N GLY A 92 10.66 -15.19 1.96
CA GLY A 92 12.07 -15.51 2.18
C GLY A 92 12.76 -14.63 3.24
N LYS A 93 13.95 -15.06 3.68
CA LYS A 93 14.88 -14.33 4.57
C LYS A 93 14.41 -14.09 6.01
N TYR A 94 13.37 -14.78 6.47
CA TYR A 94 12.96 -14.73 7.88
C TYR A 94 13.81 -15.66 8.75
N ALA A 95 14.09 -15.23 9.99
CA ALA A 95 14.88 -16.01 10.94
C ALA A 95 14.19 -17.32 11.37
N SER A 96 12.85 -17.36 11.33
CA SER A 96 12.07 -18.58 11.57
C SER A 96 10.65 -18.45 11.00
N ASN A 97 9.95 -19.58 10.85
CA ASN A 97 8.56 -19.60 10.39
C ASN A 97 7.62 -18.91 11.38
N GLU A 98 7.91 -18.93 12.69
CA GLU A 98 7.15 -18.20 13.71
C GLU A 98 7.28 -16.68 13.54
N VAL A 99 8.46 -16.19 13.15
CA VAL A 99 8.65 -14.76 12.84
C VAL A 99 7.86 -14.40 11.57
N LEU A 100 7.97 -15.21 10.51
CA LEU A 100 7.19 -15.01 9.28
C LEU A 100 5.68 -15.00 9.56
N ALA A 101 5.16 -15.94 10.34
CA ALA A 101 3.74 -16.02 10.69
C ALA A 101 3.26 -14.76 11.43
N ARG A 102 4.03 -14.25 12.39
CA ARG A 102 3.70 -12.99 13.08
C ARG A 102 3.73 -11.79 12.13
N CYS A 103 4.69 -11.73 11.22
CA CYS A 103 4.75 -10.67 10.21
C CYS A 103 3.55 -10.72 9.26
N LEU A 104 3.17 -11.89 8.77
CA LEU A 104 2.00 -12.06 7.91
C LEU A 104 0.70 -11.69 8.62
N GLU A 105 0.56 -12.03 9.91
CA GLU A 105 -0.63 -11.68 10.70
C GLU A 105 -0.74 -10.16 10.92
N ALA A 106 0.39 -9.48 11.15
CA ALA A 106 0.41 -8.02 11.32
C ALA A 106 0.21 -7.28 9.99
N ALA A 107 0.81 -7.77 8.90
CA ALA A 107 0.77 -7.14 7.59
C ALA A 107 -0.54 -7.38 6.83
N GLN A 108 -1.25 -8.46 7.17
CA GLN A 108 -2.51 -8.88 6.55
C GLN A 108 -2.50 -8.81 5.01
N PRO A 109 -1.48 -9.38 4.32
CA PRO A 109 -1.47 -9.39 2.87
C PRO A 109 -2.54 -10.36 2.35
N ASP A 110 -3.14 -10.03 1.21
CA ASP A 110 -3.97 -11.01 0.49
C ASP A 110 -3.16 -11.88 -0.46
N MET A 111 -1.95 -11.45 -0.83
CA MET A 111 -1.07 -12.16 -1.74
C MET A 111 0.34 -12.28 -1.18
N ILE A 112 0.90 -13.49 -1.23
CA ILE A 112 2.27 -13.78 -0.77
C ILE A 112 3.09 -14.43 -1.87
N THR A 113 4.37 -14.11 -1.95
CA THR A 113 5.28 -14.79 -2.87
C THR A 113 5.84 -16.05 -2.25
N VAL A 114 6.02 -17.09 -3.06
CA VAL A 114 6.63 -18.36 -2.64
C VAL A 114 7.68 -18.79 -3.65
N ALA A 115 8.88 -19.13 -3.19
CA ALA A 115 9.95 -19.58 -4.08
C ALA A 115 9.76 -21.06 -4.43
N ILE A 116 10.03 -21.40 -5.69
CA ILE A 116 10.05 -22.80 -6.14
C ILE A 116 11.48 -23.30 -5.97
N ARG A 117 11.73 -24.11 -4.94
CA ARG A 117 13.03 -24.73 -4.71
C ARG A 117 12.98 -26.23 -4.88
N ARG A 118 14.13 -26.82 -5.21
CA ARG A 118 14.30 -28.27 -5.22
C ARG A 118 14.18 -28.78 -3.77
N LEU A 119 13.51 -29.92 -3.61
CA LEU A 119 13.41 -30.58 -2.32
C LEU A 119 14.81 -30.95 -1.82
N ASN A 120 15.13 -30.58 -0.58
CA ASN A 120 16.31 -31.12 0.08
C ASN A 120 16.02 -32.56 0.54
N LEU A 121 16.72 -33.54 -0.05
CA LEU A 121 16.52 -34.96 0.23
C LEU A 121 17.19 -35.43 1.52
N GLU A 122 18.05 -34.60 2.14
CA GLU A 122 18.77 -34.94 3.37
C GLU A 122 17.98 -34.57 4.65
N GLY A 123 16.73 -34.15 4.50
CA GLY A 123 15.84 -33.78 5.61
C GLY A 123 15.95 -32.30 6.01
N GLY A 124 14.82 -31.73 6.45
CA GLY A 124 14.69 -30.34 6.87
C GLY A 124 13.23 -29.94 7.01
N ARG A 125 12.95 -28.92 7.85
CA ARG A 125 11.60 -28.32 7.95
C ARG A 125 11.28 -27.55 6.67
N SER A 126 10.01 -27.56 6.27
CA SER A 126 9.55 -26.75 5.14
C SER A 126 9.61 -25.26 5.51
N GLU A 127 10.08 -24.41 4.59
CA GLU A 127 10.19 -22.93 4.77
C GLU A 127 8.84 -22.24 5.06
N LEU A 128 7.72 -22.98 4.97
CA LEU A 128 6.36 -22.49 5.23
C LEU A 128 5.58 -23.39 6.20
N GLU A 129 6.26 -24.29 6.91
CA GLU A 129 5.64 -25.16 7.91
C GLU A 129 4.93 -24.31 8.98
N GLY A 130 3.66 -24.64 9.25
CA GLY A 130 2.81 -23.92 10.21
C GLY A 130 2.03 -22.73 9.65
N ILE A 131 2.20 -22.38 8.37
CA ILE A 131 1.45 -21.29 7.72
C ILE A 131 0.28 -21.89 6.92
N ASP A 132 -0.95 -21.45 7.21
CA ASP A 132 -2.13 -21.82 6.41
C ASP A 132 -2.17 -21.05 5.10
N LEU A 133 -1.59 -21.64 4.06
CA LEU A 133 -1.49 -21.06 2.73
C LEU A 133 -2.86 -20.80 2.07
N ARG A 134 -3.95 -21.44 2.52
CA ARG A 134 -5.30 -21.23 1.99
C ARG A 134 -5.85 -19.83 2.29
N ARG A 135 -5.24 -19.11 3.24
CA ARG A 135 -5.58 -17.72 3.57
C ARG A 135 -5.13 -16.72 2.51
N TYR A 136 -4.27 -17.11 1.56
CA TYR A 136 -3.59 -16.20 0.65
C TYR A 136 -3.78 -16.59 -0.81
N THR A 137 -3.73 -15.59 -1.68
CA THR A 137 -3.41 -15.79 -3.10
C THR A 137 -1.91 -16.08 -3.20
N LEU A 138 -1.55 -17.25 -3.72
CA LEU A 138 -0.14 -17.61 -3.89
C LEU A 138 0.40 -17.03 -5.19
N LEU A 139 1.55 -16.37 -5.08
CA LEU A 139 2.33 -15.83 -6.20
C LEU A 139 3.68 -16.57 -6.26
N PRO A 140 3.73 -17.78 -6.85
CA PRO A 140 4.99 -18.48 -7.04
C PRO A 140 5.93 -17.61 -7.88
N ASN A 141 7.23 -17.68 -7.61
CA ASN A 141 8.25 -16.95 -8.38
C ASN A 141 9.27 -17.90 -9.01
N THR A 142 9.92 -17.41 -10.07
CA THR A 142 10.98 -18.13 -10.78
C THR A 142 12.38 -17.76 -10.28
N ALA A 143 12.52 -17.40 -8.99
CA ALA A 143 13.79 -17.00 -8.41
C ALA A 143 14.89 -18.04 -8.68
N GLY A 144 16.07 -17.55 -9.09
CA GLY A 144 17.20 -18.39 -9.48
C GLY A 144 17.21 -18.80 -10.96
N ALA A 145 16.22 -18.38 -11.77
CA ALA A 145 16.33 -18.48 -13.22
C ALA A 145 17.21 -17.36 -13.79
N THR A 146 18.20 -17.75 -14.59
CA THR A 146 19.07 -16.82 -15.36
C THR A 146 18.77 -16.83 -16.85
N THR A 147 17.79 -17.63 -17.28
CA THR A 147 17.33 -17.70 -18.68
C THR A 147 15.80 -17.77 -18.75
N ALA A 148 15.24 -17.37 -19.88
CA ALA A 148 13.79 -17.47 -20.14
C ALA A 148 13.28 -18.91 -20.00
N ASP A 149 14.00 -19.88 -20.58
CA ASP A 149 13.65 -21.30 -20.51
C ASP A 149 13.63 -21.82 -19.08
N ALA A 150 14.59 -21.43 -18.24
CA ALA A 150 14.63 -21.82 -16.85
C ALA A 150 13.42 -21.27 -16.08
N ALA A 151 13.07 -20.00 -16.31
CA ALA A 151 11.91 -19.37 -15.69
C ALA A 151 10.60 -20.06 -16.12
N VAL A 152 10.44 -20.33 -17.41
CA VAL A 152 9.25 -21.02 -17.94
C VAL A 152 9.13 -22.43 -17.36
N ARG A 153 10.25 -23.17 -17.26
CA ARG A 153 10.24 -24.50 -16.64
C ARG A 153 9.81 -24.44 -15.17
N LEU A 154 10.32 -23.49 -14.39
CA LEU A 154 9.92 -23.29 -12.99
C LEU A 154 8.43 -22.95 -12.90
N ALA A 155 7.94 -22.03 -13.73
CA ALA A 155 6.52 -21.64 -13.75
C ALA A 155 5.59 -22.83 -14.02
N ARG A 156 5.92 -23.65 -15.03
CA ARG A 156 5.17 -24.88 -15.34
C ARG A 156 5.16 -25.87 -14.19
N MET A 157 6.26 -26.00 -13.46
CA MET A 157 6.33 -26.87 -12.26
C MET A 157 5.44 -26.33 -11.12
N ALA A 158 5.44 -25.01 -10.85
CA ALA A 158 4.53 -24.42 -9.87
C ALA A 158 3.05 -24.67 -10.19
N ARG A 159 2.66 -24.47 -11.46
CA ARG A 159 1.29 -24.74 -11.89
C ARG A 159 0.94 -26.23 -11.77
N ALA A 160 1.84 -27.12 -12.18
CA ALA A 160 1.64 -28.56 -12.06
C ALA A 160 1.55 -29.04 -10.61
N ALA A 161 2.22 -28.36 -9.67
CA ALA A 161 2.08 -28.58 -8.23
C ALA A 161 0.76 -28.03 -7.64
N GLY A 162 -0.12 -27.46 -8.46
CA GLY A 162 -1.43 -26.95 -8.04
C GLY A 162 -1.36 -25.66 -7.23
N MET A 163 -0.26 -24.89 -7.35
CA MET A 163 -0.05 -23.71 -6.50
C MET A 163 -0.91 -22.51 -6.92
N SER A 164 -0.82 -22.10 -8.19
CA SER A 164 -1.50 -20.91 -8.71
C SER A 164 -1.36 -20.82 -10.22
N ASP A 165 -2.31 -20.12 -10.86
CA ASP A 165 -2.17 -19.64 -12.25
C ASP A 165 -1.37 -18.33 -12.33
N PHE A 166 -1.19 -17.64 -11.19
CA PHE A 166 -0.26 -16.52 -11.09
C PHE A 166 1.18 -16.99 -11.10
N ILE A 167 2.06 -16.20 -11.70
CA ILE A 167 3.50 -16.41 -11.63
C ILE A 167 4.24 -15.07 -11.62
N LYS A 168 5.15 -14.90 -10.66
CA LYS A 168 6.12 -13.80 -10.66
C LYS A 168 7.34 -14.21 -11.49
N VAL A 169 7.44 -13.68 -12.70
CA VAL A 169 8.56 -13.97 -13.59
C VAL A 169 9.77 -13.13 -13.16
N GLU A 170 10.82 -13.82 -12.77
CA GLU A 170 12.14 -13.28 -12.40
C GLU A 170 13.18 -13.99 -13.25
N VAL A 171 13.74 -13.29 -14.25
CA VAL A 171 14.90 -13.75 -15.02
C VAL A 171 16.06 -12.83 -14.68
N VAL A 172 17.02 -13.33 -13.90
CA VAL A 172 18.15 -12.55 -13.41
C VAL A 172 19.22 -12.46 -14.50
N GLY A 173 19.57 -11.24 -14.91
CA GLY A 173 20.62 -10.97 -15.89
C GLY A 173 22.00 -10.72 -15.26
N ASP A 174 22.01 -10.29 -14.00
CA ASP A 174 23.24 -10.08 -13.22
C ASP A 174 23.05 -10.59 -11.79
N GLU A 175 23.83 -11.58 -11.37
CA GLU A 175 23.68 -12.25 -10.08
C GLU A 175 24.17 -11.39 -8.91
N ASP A 176 25.08 -10.43 -9.17
CA ASP A 176 25.63 -9.55 -8.14
C ASP A 176 24.63 -8.46 -7.74
N THR A 177 24.04 -7.76 -8.72
CA THR A 177 23.04 -6.71 -8.48
C THR A 177 21.61 -7.23 -8.42
N LEU A 178 21.39 -8.48 -8.85
CA LEU A 178 20.08 -9.10 -9.05
C LEU A 178 19.21 -8.40 -10.10
N LEU A 179 19.78 -7.54 -10.95
CA LEU A 179 19.04 -6.87 -12.02
C LEU A 179 18.46 -7.87 -13.02
N PRO A 180 17.24 -7.61 -13.55
CA PRO A 180 16.60 -8.52 -14.47
C PRO A 180 17.24 -8.44 -15.86
N ASP A 181 17.26 -9.56 -16.58
CA ASP A 181 17.48 -9.57 -18.03
C ASP A 181 16.19 -9.12 -18.73
N PRO A 182 16.16 -7.95 -19.41
CA PRO A 182 14.97 -7.46 -20.09
C PRO A 182 14.53 -8.38 -21.24
N GLN A 183 15.47 -8.98 -21.98
CA GLN A 183 15.13 -9.84 -23.12
C GLN A 183 14.57 -11.18 -22.64
N GLY A 184 15.28 -11.84 -21.73
CA GLY A 184 14.82 -13.09 -21.13
C GLY A 184 13.48 -12.94 -20.41
N THR A 185 13.25 -11.84 -19.71
CA THR A 185 11.97 -11.54 -19.06
C THR A 185 10.83 -11.41 -20.07
N LEU A 186 11.05 -10.70 -21.17
CA LEU A 186 10.03 -10.52 -22.22
C LEU A 186 9.73 -11.83 -22.95
N GLU A 187 10.74 -12.64 -23.24
CA GLU A 187 10.58 -13.95 -23.86
C GLU A 187 9.78 -14.91 -22.98
N ALA A 188 10.16 -15.06 -21.71
CA ALA A 188 9.46 -15.90 -20.74
C ALA A 188 7.99 -15.45 -20.57
N THR A 189 7.77 -14.14 -20.43
CA THR A 189 6.43 -13.55 -20.28
C THR A 189 5.54 -13.89 -21.48
N ARG A 190 6.04 -13.69 -22.71
CA ARG A 190 5.28 -14.01 -23.93
C ARG A 190 4.87 -15.47 -24.02
N GLN A 191 5.75 -16.39 -23.62
CA GLN A 191 5.44 -17.81 -23.63
C GLN A 191 4.39 -18.15 -22.57
N LEU A 192 4.58 -17.68 -21.34
CA LEU A 192 3.70 -17.99 -20.21
C LEU A 192 2.29 -17.41 -20.38
N VAL A 193 2.16 -16.18 -20.90
CA VAL A 193 0.86 -15.59 -21.20
C VAL A 193 0.10 -16.42 -22.26
N LYS A 194 0.78 -16.89 -23.31
CA LYS A 194 0.16 -17.80 -24.31
C LYS A 194 -0.31 -19.12 -23.70
N GLU A 195 0.34 -19.56 -22.63
CA GLU A 195 -0.04 -20.77 -21.87
C GLU A 195 -1.12 -20.50 -20.81
N GLY A 196 -1.65 -19.29 -20.73
CA GLY A 196 -2.74 -18.92 -19.82
C GLY A 196 -2.30 -18.55 -18.41
N PHE A 197 -1.00 -18.31 -18.17
CA PHE A 197 -0.53 -17.79 -16.88
C PHE A 197 -0.92 -16.32 -16.70
N ILE A 198 -1.17 -15.94 -15.45
CA ILE A 198 -1.26 -14.54 -15.03
C ILE A 198 0.14 -14.11 -14.60
N VAL A 199 0.86 -13.45 -15.51
CA VAL A 199 2.26 -13.08 -15.30
C VAL A 199 2.36 -11.73 -14.56
N MET A 200 3.19 -11.71 -13.52
CA MET A 200 3.67 -10.50 -12.84
C MET A 200 5.19 -10.41 -13.03
N ALA A 201 5.64 -9.59 -13.98
CA ALA A 201 7.06 -9.52 -14.34
C ALA A 201 7.86 -8.66 -13.34
N TYR A 202 8.98 -9.19 -12.86
CA TYR A 202 10.05 -8.39 -12.25
C TYR A 202 10.85 -7.72 -13.36
N THR A 203 10.89 -6.39 -13.37
CA THR A 203 11.56 -5.57 -14.38
C THR A 203 12.24 -4.37 -13.72
N SER A 204 13.15 -3.72 -14.43
CA SER A 204 13.71 -2.42 -14.05
C SER A 204 12.72 -1.28 -14.27
N ASP A 205 13.11 -0.06 -13.89
CA ASP A 205 12.34 1.17 -14.09
C ASP A 205 12.34 1.66 -15.56
N ASP A 206 12.68 0.79 -16.52
CA ASP A 206 12.62 1.09 -17.95
C ASP A 206 11.16 1.08 -18.43
N VAL A 207 10.64 2.28 -18.73
CA VAL A 207 9.27 2.50 -19.22
C VAL A 207 9.03 1.82 -20.56
N VAL A 208 10.02 1.75 -21.45
CA VAL A 208 9.88 1.08 -22.76
C VAL A 208 9.74 -0.42 -22.56
N GLN A 209 10.50 -1.00 -21.63
CA GLN A 209 10.35 -2.41 -21.26
C GLN A 209 8.98 -2.68 -20.64
N ALA A 210 8.50 -1.81 -19.74
CA ALA A 210 7.17 -1.94 -19.14
C ALA A 210 6.05 -1.92 -20.20
N ILE A 211 6.12 -1.03 -21.20
CA ILE A 211 5.15 -0.97 -22.31
C ILE A 211 5.15 -2.27 -23.13
N ARG A 212 6.31 -2.91 -23.31
CA ARG A 212 6.42 -4.18 -24.06
C ARG A 212 5.84 -5.38 -23.29
N LEU A 213 5.74 -5.28 -21.97
CA LEU A 213 5.21 -6.31 -21.09
C LEU A 213 3.69 -6.21 -20.88
N TYR A 214 3.10 -5.05 -21.21
CA TYR A 214 1.65 -4.82 -21.20
C TYR A 214 0.96 -5.46 -22.41
#